data_AF-A0A1C0V873-F1
#
_entry.id   AF-A0A1C0V873-F1
#
_cell.length_a   1.000
_cell.length_b   1.000
_cell.length_c   1.000
_cell.angle_alpha   90.00
_cell.angle_beta   90.00
_cell.angle_gamma   90.00
#
_symmetry.space_group_name_H-M   'P 1'
#
loop_
_entity.id
_entity.type
_entity.pdbx_description
1 polymer ?
#
loop_
_entity_poly.entity_id
_entity_poly.type
_entity_poly.pdbx_seq_one_letter_code
_entity_poly.pdbx_strand_id
1 'polypeptide(L)'
;MLNPTLQYPIFGPEILCPHCRQPIPALTLTDTYLCPRHGAFEADPNTKELVHLQSSRHWRQWEGEWYRQHTHPDGIRFEIHEALDRLYTQGFRATKVTVAHRYQTLIASYLDRANPRNPSSDGRPRLYGLPVEFSATEAADPCWDVINFVLDKEPGVPVRYPYFRLFE
;
A
#
# COMPACT_ATOMS: atom_id res chain seq x y z
N MET A 1 8.40 40.10 1.60
CA MET A 1 8.22 38.95 2.51
C MET A 1 8.26 37.71 1.65
N LEU A 2 9.29 36.86 1.80
CA LEU A 2 9.39 35.60 1.05
C LEU A 2 8.33 34.65 1.61
N ASN A 3 7.48 34.09 0.73
CA ASN A 3 6.50 33.09 1.13
C ASN A 3 7.23 31.87 1.74
N PRO A 4 6.93 31.45 2.98
CA PRO A 4 7.56 30.28 3.60
C PRO A 4 7.23 28.98 2.85
N THR A 5 6.19 28.98 2.01
CA THR A 5 5.84 27.89 1.08
C THR A 5 6.82 27.71 -0.08
N LEU A 6 7.77 28.63 -0.28
CA LEU A 6 8.85 28.49 -1.28
C LEU A 6 10.16 27.96 -0.68
N GLN A 7 10.24 27.82 0.64
CA GLN A 7 11.48 27.36 1.30
C GLN A 7 11.52 25.85 1.51
N TYR A 8 10.35 25.21 1.50
CA TYR A 8 10.18 23.81 1.86
C TYR A 8 9.33 23.06 0.83
N PRO A 9 9.59 21.77 0.62
CA PRO A 9 8.78 20.91 -0.24
C PRO A 9 7.35 20.78 0.30
N ILE A 10 6.45 20.22 -0.52
CA ILE A 10 5.01 20.17 -0.24
C ILE A 10 4.60 19.51 1.08
N PHE A 11 5.42 18.58 1.58
CA PHE A 11 5.18 17.84 2.81
C PHE A 11 5.73 18.54 4.06
N GLY A 12 6.35 19.72 3.91
CA GLY A 12 6.84 20.55 4.99
C GLY A 12 8.36 20.48 5.19
N PRO A 13 8.86 21.06 6.30
CA PRO A 13 10.29 21.15 6.58
C PRO A 13 10.91 19.83 7.04
N GLU A 14 10.10 18.86 7.45
CA GLU A 14 10.54 17.55 7.94
C GLU A 14 9.47 16.51 7.61
N ILE A 15 9.89 15.31 7.21
CA ILE A 15 9.02 14.15 7.03
C ILE A 15 9.59 12.93 7.76
N LEU A 16 8.77 11.91 7.99
CA LEU A 16 9.27 10.61 8.42
C LEU A 16 9.75 9.82 7.20
N CYS A 17 10.96 9.29 7.26
CA CYS A 17 11.49 8.44 6.20
C CYS A 17 10.59 7.20 6.00
N PRO A 18 10.12 6.90 4.78
CA PRO A 18 9.26 5.74 4.53
C PRO A 18 9.88 4.38 4.88
N HIS A 19 11.21 4.31 5.01
CA HIS A 19 11.95 3.08 5.29
C HIS A 19 12.29 2.89 6.77
N CYS A 20 12.89 3.89 7.44
CA CYS A 20 13.27 3.78 8.85
C CYS A 20 12.35 4.51 9.83
N ARG A 21 11.36 5.26 9.35
CA ARG A 21 10.51 6.15 10.16
C ARG A 21 11.28 7.18 11.00
N GLN A 22 12.55 7.45 10.66
CA GLN A 22 13.30 8.54 11.28
C GLN A 22 12.90 9.87 10.65
N PRO A 23 12.81 10.96 11.43
CA PRO A 23 12.61 12.28 10.89
C PRO A 23 13.78 12.64 9.95
N ILE A 24 13.46 13.13 8.76
CA ILE A 24 14.41 13.60 7.77
C ILE A 24 14.07 15.03 7.38
N PRO A 25 15.02 15.97 7.50
CA PRO A 25 14.79 17.35 7.15
C PRO A 25 14.72 17.52 5.63
N ALA A 26 13.89 18.46 5.20
CA ALA A 26 13.94 18.99 3.85
C ALA A 26 15.25 19.76 3.63
N LEU A 27 15.81 19.62 2.43
CA LEU A 27 16.86 20.50 1.96
C LEU A 27 16.19 21.82 1.56
N THR A 28 16.58 22.90 2.22
CA THR A 28 16.00 24.23 1.99
C THR A 28 16.15 24.65 0.54
N LEU A 29 15.10 25.25 -0.03
CA LEU A 29 15.05 25.70 -1.43
C LEU A 29 15.13 24.57 -2.46
N THR A 30 14.89 23.32 -2.05
CA THR A 30 14.70 22.20 -2.96
C THR A 30 13.46 21.41 -2.57
N ASP A 31 13.03 20.51 -3.45
CA ASP A 31 11.96 19.57 -3.17
C ASP A 31 12.47 18.24 -2.60
N THR A 32 13.68 18.22 -2.02
CA THR A 32 14.38 16.99 -1.64
C THR A 32 14.50 16.82 -0.14
N TYR A 33 14.34 15.59 0.34
CA TYR A 33 14.63 15.14 1.70
C TYR A 33 15.78 14.16 1.68
N LEU A 34 16.73 14.29 2.62
CA LEU A 34 17.90 13.41 2.67
C LEU A 34 17.87 12.53 3.91
N CYS A 35 17.65 11.23 3.73
CA CYS A 35 17.83 10.25 4.78
C CYS A 35 19.30 9.80 4.84
N PRO A 36 19.97 9.89 6.01
CA PRO A 36 21.36 9.45 6.15
C PRO A 36 21.55 7.95 5.91
N ARG A 37 20.49 7.15 6.03
CA ARG A 37 20.53 5.69 5.87
C ARG A 37 20.02 5.21 4.52
N HIS A 38 19.02 5.87 3.96
CA HIS A 38 18.30 5.39 2.79
C HIS A 38 18.53 6.24 1.54
N GLY A 39 19.09 7.45 1.66
CA GLY A 39 19.37 8.31 0.52
C GLY A 39 18.33 9.42 0.33
N ALA A 40 18.30 9.96 -0.89
CA ALA A 40 17.50 11.15 -1.23
C ALA A 40 16.10 10.77 -1.72
N PHE A 41 15.11 11.50 -1.22
CA PHE A 41 13.72 11.44 -1.63
C PHE A 41 13.33 12.78 -2.22
N GLU A 42 12.68 12.79 -3.36
CA GLU A 42 12.18 14.00 -4.01
C GLU A 42 10.66 14.04 -3.91
N ALA A 43 10.09 15.18 -3.52
CA ALA A 43 8.66 15.40 -3.50
C ALA A 43 8.24 16.09 -4.79
N ASP A 44 7.33 15.49 -5.55
CA ASP A 44 6.79 16.12 -6.74
C ASP A 44 5.55 16.94 -6.36
N PRO A 45 5.59 18.28 -6.48
CA PRO A 45 4.48 19.15 -6.11
C PRO A 45 3.24 18.97 -6.99
N ASN A 46 3.39 18.43 -8.20
CA ASN A 46 2.27 18.24 -9.13
C ASN A 46 1.50 16.95 -8.82
N THR A 47 2.23 15.86 -8.59
CA THR A 47 1.64 14.53 -8.35
C THR A 47 1.39 14.24 -6.87
N LYS A 48 1.95 15.07 -5.97
CA LYS A 48 1.94 14.86 -4.51
C LYS A 48 2.53 13.51 -4.11
N GLU A 49 3.52 13.06 -4.87
CA GLU A 49 4.26 11.84 -4.60
C GLU A 49 5.63 12.14 -4.01
N LEU A 50 6.10 11.24 -3.15
CA LEU A 50 7.47 11.19 -2.69
C LEU A 50 8.18 10.07 -3.46
N VAL A 51 9.23 10.41 -4.21
CA VAL A 51 9.98 9.49 -5.06
C VAL A 51 11.35 9.26 -4.46
N HIS A 52 11.72 8.00 -4.24
CA HIS A 52 13.09 7.67 -3.84
C HIS A 52 13.99 7.59 -5.06
N LEU A 53 14.96 8.51 -5.16
CA LEU A 53 15.78 8.68 -6.36
C LEU A 53 16.61 7.46 -6.72
N GLN A 54 17.11 6.71 -5.73
CA GLN A 54 17.98 5.57 -6.00
C GLN A 54 17.22 4.32 -6.44
N SER A 55 15.97 4.15 -5.98
CA SER A 55 15.19 2.93 -6.24
C SER A 55 13.95 3.16 -7.09
N SER A 56 13.70 4.39 -7.54
CA SER A 56 12.49 4.83 -8.26
C SER A 56 11.18 4.31 -7.64
N ARG A 57 11.15 4.23 -6.30
CA ARG A 57 9.95 3.84 -5.57
C ARG A 57 9.14 5.08 -5.28
N HIS A 58 7.82 4.94 -5.33
CA HIS A 58 6.88 6.04 -5.15
C HIS A 58 6.10 5.82 -3.86
N TRP A 59 5.86 6.89 -3.13
CA TRP A 59 4.99 6.91 -1.95
C TRP A 59 4.02 8.07 -2.06
N ARG A 60 2.82 7.86 -1.51
CA ARG A 60 1.81 8.90 -1.32
C ARG A 60 1.44 8.95 0.15
N GLN A 61 1.10 10.13 0.66
CA GLN A 61 0.73 10.31 2.06
C GLN A 61 -0.78 10.38 2.21
N TRP A 62 -1.33 9.64 3.17
CA TRP A 62 -2.73 9.75 3.59
C TRP A 62 -2.81 9.73 5.12
N GLU A 63 -3.51 10.68 5.72
CA GLU A 63 -3.66 10.82 7.18
C GLU A 63 -2.34 10.79 7.97
N GLY A 64 -1.24 11.24 7.35
CA GLY A 64 0.09 11.25 7.96
C GLY A 64 0.93 10.01 7.70
N GLU A 65 0.35 8.93 7.15
CA GLU A 65 1.03 7.68 6.86
C GLU A 65 1.47 7.58 5.40
N TRP A 66 2.60 6.92 5.17
CA TRP A 66 3.17 6.72 3.82
C TRP A 66 2.72 5.39 3.22
N TYR A 67 2.03 5.46 2.08
CA TYR A 67 1.60 4.32 1.30
C TYR A 67 2.47 4.19 0.06
N ARG A 68 3.20 3.08 -0.04
CA ARG A 68 4.05 2.79 -1.18
C ARG A 68 3.20 2.46 -2.40
N GLN A 69 3.38 3.16 -3.50
CA GLN A 69 2.71 2.81 -4.75
C GLN A 69 3.48 1.70 -5.46
N HIS A 70 2.77 0.63 -5.82
CA HIS A 70 3.34 -0.50 -6.54
C HIS A 70 3.10 -0.39 -8.04
N THR A 71 4.09 -0.79 -8.82
CA THR A 71 3.98 -0.94 -10.29
C THR A 71 3.98 -2.39 -10.73
N HIS A 72 4.31 -3.32 -9.82
CA HIS A 72 4.42 -4.75 -10.08
C HIS A 72 3.39 -5.54 -9.27
N PRO A 73 2.72 -6.56 -9.84
CA PRO A 73 1.73 -7.39 -9.13
C PRO A 73 2.28 -8.05 -7.88
N ASP A 74 3.51 -8.54 -7.94
CA ASP A 74 4.13 -9.15 -6.77
C ASP A 74 4.32 -8.15 -5.62
N GLY A 75 4.57 -6.86 -5.90
CA GLY A 75 4.75 -5.84 -4.86
C GLY A 75 3.53 -5.71 -3.96
N ILE A 76 2.34 -5.58 -4.56
CA ILE A 76 1.09 -5.50 -3.80
C ILE A 76 0.70 -6.84 -3.17
N ARG A 77 0.95 -7.96 -3.85
CA ARG A 77 0.70 -9.30 -3.30
C ARG A 77 1.52 -9.56 -2.04
N PHE A 78 2.81 -9.25 -2.07
CA PHE A 78 3.68 -9.37 -0.90
C PHE A 78 3.24 -8.44 0.24
N GLU A 79 2.84 -7.20 -0.06
CA GLU A 79 2.36 -6.26 0.96
C GLU A 79 1.06 -6.77 1.63
N ILE A 80 0.12 -7.30 0.85
CA ILE A 80 -1.11 -7.93 1.35
C ILE A 80 -0.75 -9.14 2.22
N HIS A 81 0.16 -10.00 1.75
CA HIS A 81 0.59 -11.19 2.50
C HIS A 81 1.23 -10.81 3.84
N GLU A 82 2.12 -9.83 3.86
CA GLU A 82 2.75 -9.35 5.09
C GLU A 82 1.71 -8.72 6.05
N ALA A 83 0.74 -7.98 5.53
CA ALA A 83 -0.34 -7.43 6.33
C ALA A 83 -1.24 -8.52 6.94
N LEU A 84 -1.51 -9.60 6.20
CA LEU A 84 -2.22 -10.77 6.73
C LEU A 84 -1.43 -11.43 7.86
N ASP A 85 -0.13 -11.66 7.68
CA ASP A 85 0.74 -12.25 8.69
C ASP A 85 0.80 -11.43 9.99
N ARG A 86 0.87 -10.10 9.85
CA ARG A 86 0.78 -9.16 10.99
C ARG A 86 -0.57 -9.25 11.70
N LEU A 87 -1.69 -9.32 10.97
CA LEU A 87 -3.02 -9.46 11.57
C LEU A 87 -3.15 -10.78 12.34
N TYR A 88 -2.61 -11.87 11.80
CA TYR A 88 -2.62 -13.17 12.46
C TYR A 88 -1.80 -13.16 13.75
N THR A 89 -0.63 -12.52 13.74
CA THR A 89 0.19 -12.34 14.94
C THR A 89 -0.55 -11.55 16.03
N GLN A 90 -1.47 -10.65 15.64
CA GLN A 90 -2.32 -9.88 16.57
C GLN A 90 -3.58 -10.64 17.03
N GLY A 91 -3.80 -11.88 16.58
CA GLY A 91 -4.96 -12.69 16.93
C GLY A 91 -6.25 -12.34 16.16
N PHE A 92 -6.13 -11.59 15.06
CA PHE A 92 -7.24 -11.27 14.18
C PHE A 92 -7.22 -12.16 12.93
N ARG A 93 -8.41 -12.39 12.38
CA ARG A 93 -8.58 -13.06 11.10
C ARG A 93 -9.06 -12.07 10.06
N ALA A 94 -8.42 -12.04 8.91
CA ALA A 94 -8.95 -11.34 7.76
C ALA A 94 -10.13 -12.12 7.15
N THR A 95 -11.22 -11.42 6.85
CA THR A 95 -12.40 -11.99 6.21
C THR A 95 -12.51 -11.62 4.74
N LYS A 96 -12.03 -10.42 4.40
CA LYS A 96 -12.07 -9.87 3.05
C LYS A 96 -10.88 -8.93 2.83
N VAL A 97 -10.43 -8.85 1.57
CA VAL A 97 -9.49 -7.83 1.13
C VAL A 97 -10.15 -6.93 0.11
N THR A 98 -10.14 -5.62 0.36
CA THR A 98 -10.56 -4.61 -0.60
C THR A 98 -9.33 -3.95 -1.19
N VAL A 99 -9.08 -4.13 -2.47
CA VAL A 99 -7.90 -3.59 -3.18
C VAL A 99 -8.31 -2.36 -3.99
N ALA A 100 -7.44 -1.36 -4.08
CA ALA A 100 -7.68 -0.19 -4.91
C ALA A 100 -7.95 -0.58 -6.37
N HIS A 101 -8.97 0.03 -6.97
CA HIS A 101 -9.39 -0.26 -8.35
C HIS A 101 -8.24 -0.16 -9.38
N ARG A 102 -7.26 0.74 -9.17
CA ARG A 102 -6.07 0.88 -10.04
C ARG A 102 -5.28 -0.42 -10.20
N TYR A 103 -5.33 -1.30 -9.21
CA TYR A 103 -4.62 -2.58 -9.24
C TYR A 103 -5.42 -3.72 -9.84
N GLN A 104 -6.67 -3.50 -10.26
CA GLN A 104 -7.53 -4.54 -10.81
C GLN A 104 -6.87 -5.26 -11.98
N THR A 105 -6.44 -4.53 -13.01
CA THR A 105 -5.76 -5.11 -14.18
C THR A 105 -4.43 -5.77 -13.81
N LEU A 106 -3.75 -5.22 -12.81
CA LEU A 106 -2.42 -5.66 -12.38
C LEU A 106 -2.48 -7.02 -11.66
N ILE A 107 -3.44 -7.22 -10.77
CA ILE A 107 -3.59 -8.48 -10.01
C ILE A 107 -4.53 -9.49 -10.67
N ALA A 108 -5.27 -9.09 -11.72
CA ALA A 108 -6.27 -9.93 -12.38
C ALA A 108 -5.77 -11.33 -12.80
N SER A 109 -4.50 -11.45 -13.18
CA SER A 109 -3.88 -12.72 -13.57
C SER A 109 -3.61 -13.66 -12.38
N TYR A 110 -3.53 -13.13 -11.16
CA TYR A 110 -3.22 -13.87 -9.94
C TYR A 110 -4.44 -14.13 -9.06
N LEU A 111 -5.60 -13.61 -9.47
CA LEU A 111 -6.85 -13.90 -8.80
C LEU A 111 -7.29 -15.32 -9.18
N ASP A 112 -7.46 -16.15 -8.17
CA ASP A 112 -8.06 -17.46 -8.35
C ASP A 112 -9.49 -17.26 -8.85
N ARG A 113 -9.73 -17.60 -10.11
CA ARG A 113 -11.08 -17.64 -10.66
C ARG A 113 -11.84 -18.77 -9.99
N ALA A 114 -13.09 -18.50 -9.61
CA ALA A 114 -13.99 -19.47 -9.02
C ALA A 114 -13.91 -20.81 -9.78
N ASN A 115 -13.53 -21.88 -9.07
CA ASN A 115 -13.51 -23.20 -9.67
C ASN A 115 -14.97 -23.61 -9.95
N PRO A 116 -15.38 -23.84 -11.22
CA PRO A 116 -16.77 -24.16 -11.55
C PRO A 116 -17.28 -25.46 -10.91
N ARG A 117 -16.38 -26.28 -10.32
CA ARG A 117 -16.72 -27.49 -9.56
C ARG A 117 -17.10 -27.25 -8.10
N ASN A 118 -16.96 -26.03 -7.58
CA ASN A 118 -17.32 -25.71 -6.19
C ASN A 118 -18.54 -24.76 -6.16
N PRO A 119 -19.76 -25.28 -5.98
CA PRO A 119 -21.00 -24.50 -6.01
C PRO A 119 -21.14 -23.51 -4.84
N SER A 120 -20.27 -23.61 -3.82
CA SER A 120 -20.18 -22.65 -2.71
C SER A 120 -19.23 -21.48 -2.99
N SER A 121 -18.60 -21.45 -4.17
CA SER A 121 -17.79 -20.30 -4.59
C SER A 121 -18.73 -19.26 -5.19
N ASP A 122 -18.92 -18.16 -4.48
CA ASP A 122 -19.81 -17.02 -4.77
C ASP A 122 -19.46 -16.26 -6.09
N GLY A 123 -18.78 -16.89 -7.04
CA GLY A 123 -18.26 -16.29 -8.28
C GLY A 123 -17.13 -15.28 -8.08
N ARG A 124 -16.89 -14.84 -6.85
CA ARG A 124 -15.93 -13.77 -6.53
C ARG A 124 -14.49 -14.22 -6.73
N PRO A 125 -13.63 -13.32 -7.25
CA PRO A 125 -12.20 -13.58 -7.30
C PRO A 125 -11.63 -13.73 -5.89
N ARG A 126 -10.64 -14.61 -5.74
CA ARG A 126 -9.96 -14.82 -4.47
C ARG A 126 -8.47 -14.54 -4.59
N LEU A 127 -7.91 -13.98 -3.53
CA LEU A 127 -6.47 -13.82 -3.34
C LEU A 127 -6.16 -14.32 -1.94
N TYR A 128 -5.17 -15.20 -1.84
CA TYR A 128 -4.87 -15.87 -0.57
C TYR A 128 -6.12 -16.49 0.11
N GLY A 129 -7.00 -17.12 -0.68
CA GLY A 129 -8.20 -17.80 -0.18
C GLY A 129 -9.31 -16.86 0.33
N LEU A 130 -9.01 -15.56 0.43
CA LEU A 130 -9.94 -14.51 0.83
C LEU A 130 -10.69 -13.96 -0.38
N PRO A 131 -11.98 -13.61 -0.23
CA PRO A 131 -12.70 -12.87 -1.26
C PRO A 131 -12.03 -11.50 -1.47
N VAL A 132 -11.84 -11.15 -2.73
CA VAL A 132 -11.28 -9.86 -3.16
C VAL A 132 -12.41 -8.99 -3.68
N GLU A 133 -12.52 -7.79 -3.14
CA GLU A 133 -13.33 -6.72 -3.69
C GLU A 133 -12.42 -5.60 -4.19
N PHE A 134 -12.89 -4.88 -5.21
CA PHE A 134 -12.21 -3.68 -5.68
C PHE A 134 -12.92 -2.46 -5.11
N SER A 135 -12.14 -1.45 -4.73
CA SER A 135 -12.66 -0.19 -4.24
C SER A 135 -13.49 0.54 -5.29
N ALA A 136 -14.23 1.55 -4.86
CA ALA A 136 -14.75 2.55 -5.78
C ALA A 136 -13.59 3.27 -6.50
N THR A 137 -13.88 3.85 -7.67
CA THR A 137 -12.91 4.65 -8.40
C THR A 137 -12.46 5.85 -7.56
N GLU A 138 -11.23 6.32 -7.78
CA GLU A 138 -10.62 7.48 -7.10
C GLU A 138 -11.52 8.74 -7.11
N ALA A 139 -12.39 8.86 -8.11
CA ALA A 139 -13.37 9.95 -8.23
C ALA A 139 -14.50 9.92 -7.18
N ALA A 140 -14.82 8.74 -6.63
CA ALA A 140 -15.88 8.58 -5.64
C ALA A 140 -15.34 8.66 -4.20
N ASP A 141 -14.11 8.21 -3.98
CA ASP A 141 -13.48 8.25 -2.67
C ASP A 141 -11.96 8.45 -2.83
N PRO A 142 -11.45 9.66 -2.50
CA PRO A 142 -10.07 10.05 -2.76
C PRO A 142 -9.06 9.29 -1.90
N CYS A 143 -9.48 8.60 -0.83
CA CYS A 143 -8.56 7.79 -0.04
C CYS A 143 -7.96 6.65 -0.87
N TRP A 144 -8.71 6.14 -1.86
CA TRP A 144 -8.25 5.08 -2.75
C TRP A 144 -7.23 5.53 -3.76
N ASP A 145 -6.98 6.84 -3.94
CA ASP A 145 -5.85 7.33 -4.73
C ASP A 145 -4.51 7.11 -4.00
N VAL A 146 -4.53 6.90 -2.69
CA VAL A 146 -3.33 6.70 -1.88
C VAL A 146 -3.26 5.28 -1.31
N ILE A 147 -4.34 4.80 -0.69
CA ILE A 147 -4.42 3.50 -0.04
C ILE A 147 -4.41 2.39 -1.08
N ASN A 148 -3.55 1.39 -0.90
CA ASN A 148 -3.44 0.26 -1.85
C ASN A 148 -4.51 -0.80 -1.62
N PHE A 149 -4.78 -1.12 -0.35
CA PHE A 149 -5.76 -2.11 0.06
C PHE A 149 -6.16 -1.91 1.53
N VAL A 150 -7.30 -2.47 1.89
CA VAL A 150 -7.80 -2.56 3.27
C VAL A 150 -8.18 -4.02 3.53
N LEU A 151 -7.86 -4.49 4.75
CA LEU A 151 -8.24 -5.81 5.22
C LEU A 151 -9.35 -5.69 6.24
N ASP A 152 -10.50 -6.30 5.95
CA ASP A 152 -11.56 -6.46 6.94
C ASP A 152 -11.15 -7.55 7.92
N LYS A 153 -11.18 -7.21 9.21
CA LYS A 153 -10.70 -8.06 10.30
C LYS A 153 -11.82 -8.38 11.27
N GLU A 154 -11.82 -9.63 11.72
CA GLU A 154 -12.70 -10.10 12.79
C GLU A 154 -11.87 -10.65 13.95
N PRO A 155 -12.36 -10.53 15.19
CA PRO A 155 -11.71 -11.14 16.35
C PRO A 155 -11.79 -12.66 16.23
N GLY A 156 -10.64 -13.33 16.20
CA GLY A 156 -10.57 -14.79 16.14
C GLY A 156 -9.30 -15.29 15.47
N VAL A 157 -8.72 -16.35 16.01
CA VAL A 157 -7.59 -17.04 15.40
C VAL A 157 -8.13 -17.99 14.32
N PRO A 158 -7.64 -17.95 13.07
CA PRO A 158 -8.08 -18.87 12.04
C PRO A 158 -7.80 -20.32 12.46
N VAL A 159 -8.83 -21.17 12.43
CA VAL A 159 -8.71 -22.60 12.78
C VAL A 159 -7.85 -23.38 11.78
N ARG A 160 -7.63 -22.84 10.57
CA ARG A 160 -6.71 -23.39 9.56
C ARG A 160 -5.97 -22.25 8.89
N TYR A 161 -4.66 -22.19 9.11
CA TYR A 161 -3.74 -21.39 8.32
C TYR A 161 -3.63 -22.03 6.93
N PRO A 162 -4.15 -21.43 5.84
CA PRO A 162 -4.08 -22.04 4.51
C PRO A 162 -2.67 -21.97 3.90
N TYR A 163 -1.75 -21.21 4.52
CA TYR A 163 -0.51 -20.74 3.89
C TYR A 163 0.76 -21.45 4.32
N PHE A 164 0.66 -22.60 5.00
CA PHE A 164 1.83 -23.45 5.23
C PHE A 164 2.32 -24.16 3.93
N ARG A 165 1.61 -24.03 2.81
CA ARG A 165 1.94 -24.70 1.53
C ARG A 165 2.06 -23.76 0.33
N LEU A 166 2.76 -22.64 0.46
CA LEU A 166 3.13 -21.79 -0.69
C LEU A 166 4.60 -21.94 -1.13
N PHE A 167 5.36 -22.84 -0.50
CA PHE A 167 6.75 -23.16 -0.86
C PHE A 167 6.93 -24.65 -1.16
N GLU A 168 6.14 -25.20 -2.07
CA GLU A 168 6.43 -26.47 -2.78
C GLU A 168 6.30 -26.25 -4.29
#